data_AF-A0A6G2DGA1-F1
#
_entry.id   AF-A0A6G2DGA1-F1
#
_cell.length_a   1.000
_cell.length_b   1.000
_cell.length_c   1.000
_cell.angle_alpha   90.00
_cell.angle_beta   90.00
_cell.angle_gamma   90.00
#
_symmetry.space_group_name_H-M   'P 1'
#
loop_
_entity.id
_entity.type
_entity.pdbx_description
1 polymer ?
#
loop_
_entity_poly.entity_id
_entity_poly.type
_entity_poly.pdbx_seq_one_letter_code
_entity_poly.pdbx_strand_id
1 'polypeptide(L)'
;VKDYREIILSQDALEKVATNLKLDMPAKTLASKVQVAVPADTRIVSISVKDKQPEEASRIANSLREVAAEKIVAVTRVSDVT
;
A
#
# COMPACT_ATOMS: atom_id res chain seq x y z
N VAL A 1 -3.14 -16.70 0.76
CA VAL A 1 -2.68 -15.58 1.61
C VAL A 1 -1.62 -14.67 0.93
N LYS A 2 -1.53 -14.66 -0.41
CA LYS A 2 -0.69 -13.68 -1.16
C LYS A 2 -1.45 -12.39 -1.48
N ASP A 3 -2.74 -12.40 -1.24
CA ASP A 3 -3.72 -11.43 -1.73
C ASP A 3 -3.51 -10.05 -1.09
N TYR A 4 -3.25 -9.98 0.22
CA TYR A 4 -3.03 -8.70 0.90
C TYR A 4 -1.82 -7.94 0.36
N ARG A 5 -0.69 -8.63 0.10
CA ARG A 5 0.50 -7.99 -0.43
C ARG A 5 0.25 -7.43 -1.83
N GLU A 6 -0.46 -8.18 -2.67
CA GLU A 6 -0.78 -7.74 -4.04
C GLU A 6 -1.81 -6.60 -4.06
N ILE A 7 -2.78 -6.60 -3.15
CA ILE A 7 -3.73 -5.49 -3.00
C ILE A 7 -3.00 -4.19 -2.62
N ILE A 8 -2.05 -4.26 -1.69
CA ILE A 8 -1.31 -3.09 -1.19
C ILE A 8 -0.32 -2.56 -2.23
N LEU A 9 0.36 -3.45 -2.95
CA LEU A 9 1.28 -3.08 -4.04
C LEU A 9 0.57 -2.91 -5.40
N SER A 10 -0.77 -2.92 -5.41
CA SER A 10 -1.54 -2.72 -6.64
C SER A 10 -1.29 -1.32 -7.20
N GLN A 11 -1.28 -1.20 -8.53
CA GLN A 11 -1.06 0.07 -9.22
C GLN A 11 -2.02 1.15 -8.72
N ASP A 12 -3.32 0.85 -8.68
CA ASP A 12 -4.34 1.74 -8.14
C ASP A 12 -4.05 2.24 -6.71
N ALA A 13 -3.58 1.35 -5.82
CA ALA A 13 -3.30 1.74 -4.44
C ALA A 13 -2.15 2.75 -4.38
N LEU A 14 -1.09 2.47 -5.13
CA LEU A 14 0.08 3.34 -5.22
C LEU A 14 -0.23 4.67 -5.94
N GLU A 15 -1.07 4.64 -6.99
CA GLU A 15 -1.55 5.85 -7.67
C GLU A 15 -2.42 6.71 -6.75
N LYS A 16 -3.30 6.08 -5.95
CA LYS A 16 -4.13 6.80 -4.99
C LYS A 16 -3.28 7.47 -3.92
N VAL A 17 -2.23 6.82 -3.41
CA VAL A 17 -1.26 7.43 -2.50
C VAL A 17 -0.50 8.58 -3.15
N ALA A 18 0.01 8.38 -4.37
CA ALA A 18 0.72 9.42 -5.11
C ALA A 18 -0.18 10.65 -5.35
N THR A 19 -1.45 10.43 -5.66
CA THR A 19 -2.44 11.50 -5.86
C THR A 19 -2.80 12.20 -4.55
N ASN A 20 -3.06 11.44 -3.47
CA ASN A 20 -3.40 11.97 -2.16
C ASN A 20 -2.30 12.87 -1.58
N LEU A 21 -1.05 12.45 -1.76
CA LEU A 21 0.13 13.19 -1.30
C LEU A 21 0.66 14.19 -2.35
N LYS A 22 0.02 14.28 -3.53
CA LYS A 22 0.45 15.10 -4.68
C LYS A 22 1.94 14.94 -4.98
N LEU A 23 2.41 13.69 -4.96
CA LEU A 23 3.80 13.38 -5.25
C LEU A 23 4.08 13.58 -6.73
N ASP A 24 5.17 14.27 -7.04
CA ASP A 24 5.63 14.49 -8.42
C ASP A 24 6.38 13.26 -8.98
N MET A 25 6.06 12.06 -8.46
CA MET A 25 6.69 10.81 -8.86
C MET A 25 5.62 9.77 -9.25
N PRO A 26 5.87 8.95 -10.28
CA PRO A 26 4.92 7.96 -10.72
C PRO A 26 4.82 6.81 -9.69
N ALA A 27 3.65 6.16 -9.64
CA ALA A 27 3.36 5.03 -8.77
C ALA A 27 4.40 3.90 -8.88
N LYS A 28 5.00 3.71 -10.05
CA LYS A 28 6.06 2.71 -10.29
C LYS A 28 7.34 3.00 -9.50
N THR A 29 7.72 4.28 -9.42
CA THR A 29 8.86 4.73 -8.60
C THR A 29 8.56 4.57 -7.12
N LEU A 30 7.32 4.86 -6.72
CA LEU A 30 6.84 4.62 -5.35
C LEU A 30 6.90 3.14 -5.00
N ALA A 31 6.44 2.25 -5.90
CA ALA A 31 6.47 0.80 -5.73
C ALA A 31 7.88 0.28 -5.41
N SER A 32 8.90 0.81 -6.08
CA SER A 32 10.30 0.42 -5.85
C SER A 32 10.85 0.89 -4.49
N LYS A 33 10.27 1.94 -3.90
CA LYS A 33 10.66 2.45 -2.58
C LYS A 33 9.91 1.77 -1.43
N VAL A 34 8.75 1.22 -1.72
CA VAL A 34 7.87 0.55 -0.76
C VAL A 34 8.23 -0.93 -0.68
N GLN A 35 8.34 -1.43 0.54
CA GLN A 35 8.57 -2.84 0.83
C GLN A 35 7.48 -3.34 1.77
N VAL A 36 6.78 -4.41 1.35
CA VAL A 36 5.69 -5.01 2.12
C VAL A 36 6.08 -6.43 2.50
N ALA A 37 6.13 -6.69 3.80
CA ALA A 37 6.38 -8.01 4.34
C ALA A 37 5.14 -8.51 5.09
N VAL A 38 4.77 -9.76 4.85
CA VAL A 38 3.68 -10.45 5.54
C VAL A 38 4.28 -11.75 6.06
N PRO A 39 4.58 -11.84 7.37
CA PRO A 39 5.07 -13.07 7.95
C PRO A 39 4.07 -14.21 7.72
N ALA A 40 4.58 -15.41 7.43
CA ALA A 40 3.75 -16.60 7.28
C ALA A 40 2.88 -16.81 8.52
N ASP A 41 1.65 -17.29 8.32
CA ASP A 41 0.68 -17.59 9.37
C ASP A 41 0.27 -16.42 10.27
N THR A 42 0.54 -15.18 9.84
CA THR A 42 0.06 -13.98 10.52
C THR A 42 -0.83 -13.15 9.59
N ARG A 43 -1.73 -12.37 10.20
CA ARG A 43 -2.45 -11.29 9.51
C ARG A 43 -1.73 -9.94 9.65
N ILE A 44 -0.45 -9.97 10.03
CA ILE A 44 0.35 -8.78 10.26
C ILE A 44 0.96 -8.36 8.92
N VAL A 45 0.78 -7.10 8.57
CA VAL A 45 1.39 -6.49 7.40
C VAL A 45 2.40 -5.45 7.87
N SER A 46 3.67 -5.65 7.50
CA SER A 46 4.74 -4.69 7.73
C SER A 46 4.98 -3.89 6.45
N ILE A 47 4.79 -2.58 6.53
CA ILE A 47 5.03 -1.63 5.43
C ILE A 47 6.28 -0.83 5.78
N SER A 48 7.25 -0.79 4.87
CA SER A 48 8.46 0.01 5.00
C SER A 48 8.64 0.85 3.75
N VAL A 49 8.96 2.14 3.93
CA VAL A 49 9.18 3.08 2.83
C VAL A 49 10.58 3.65 2.96
N LYS A 50 11.36 3.57 1.89
CA LYS A 50 12.68 4.20 1.82
C LYS A 50 12.57 5.50 1.04
N ASP A 51 12.81 6.61 1.73
CA ASP A 51 12.95 7.92 1.10
C ASP A 51 14.16 8.68 1.67
N LYS A 52 14.65 9.67 0.94
CA LYS A 52 15.72 10.57 1.40
C LYS A 52 15.23 11.44 2.55
N GLN A 53 13.94 11.80 2.54
CA GLN A 53 13.32 12.58 3.60
C GLN A 53 12.51 11.66 4.52
N PRO A 54 12.87 11.53 5.80
CA PRO A 54 12.16 10.64 6.73
C PRO A 54 10.70 11.08 6.94
N GLU A 55 10.41 12.37 6.84
CA GLU A 55 9.05 12.90 6.87
C GLU A 55 8.21 12.41 5.70
N GLU A 56 8.76 12.43 4.48
CA GLU A 56 8.06 11.91 3.28
C GLU A 56 7.85 10.40 3.38
N ALA A 57 8.87 9.67 3.84
CA ALA A 57 8.74 8.23 4.07
C ALA A 57 7.58 7.91 5.04
N SER A 58 7.47 8.67 6.13
CA SER A 58 6.38 8.52 7.10
C SER A 58 5.02 8.88 6.49
N ARG A 59 4.92 10.01 5.77
CA ARG A 59 3.70 10.43 5.07
C ARG A 59 3.21 9.35 4.11
N ILE A 60 4.11 8.82 3.28
CA ILE A 60 3.82 7.76 2.31
C ILE A 60 3.37 6.49 3.03
N ALA A 61 4.10 6.05 4.07
CA ALA A 61 3.76 4.84 4.82
C ALA A 61 2.36 4.95 5.45
N ASN A 62 2.05 6.09 6.06
CA ASN A 62 0.76 6.36 6.69
C ASN A 62 -0.38 6.40 5.67
N SER A 63 -0.18 7.08 4.54
CA SER A 63 -1.18 7.14 3.47
C SER A 63 -1.41 5.78 2.82
N LEU A 64 -0.34 5.01 2.58
CA LEU A 64 -0.43 3.67 2.02
C LEU A 64 -1.17 2.72 2.96
N ARG A 65 -0.97 2.83 4.27
CA ARG A 65 -1.74 2.07 5.27
C ARG A 65 -3.24 2.35 5.18
N GLU A 66 -3.65 3.60 4.99
CA GLU A 66 -5.06 3.98 4.86
C GLU A 66 -5.68 3.44 3.58
N VAL A 67 -5.02 3.65 2.45
CA VAL A 67 -5.47 3.13 1.15
C VAL A 67 -5.53 1.60 1.14
N ALA A 68 -4.54 0.94 1.76
CA ALA A 68 -4.52 -0.50 1.94
C ALA A 68 -5.74 -0.99 2.72
N ALA A 69 -6.05 -0.37 3.86
CA ALA A 69 -7.20 -0.75 4.69
C ALA A 69 -8.53 -0.62 3.91
N GLU A 70 -8.71 0.49 3.19
CA GLU A 70 -9.89 0.70 2.33
C GLU A 70 -10.02 -0.40 1.27
N LYS A 71 -8.93 -0.67 0.53
CA LYS A 71 -8.94 -1.67 -0.54
C LYS A 71 -9.16 -3.07 -0.01
N ILE A 72 -8.54 -3.42 1.12
CA ILE A 72 -8.73 -4.73 1.74
C ILE A 72 -10.20 -4.95 2.08
N VAL A 73 -10.87 -3.95 2.68
CA VAL A 73 -12.30 -4.04 3.00
C VAL A 73 -13.14 -4.13 1.72
N ALA A 74 -12.83 -3.33 0.70
CA ALA A 74 -13.55 -3.33 -0.57
C ALA A 74 -13.47 -4.70 -1.27
N VAL A 75 -12.25 -5.26 -1.39
CA VAL A 75 -12.04 -6.57 -2.02
C VAL A 75 -12.70 -7.68 -1.20
N THR A 76 -12.58 -7.64 0.13
CA THR A 76 -13.18 -8.67 1.00
C THR A 76 -14.71 -8.66 0.95
N ARG A 77 -15.33 -7.48 0.78
CA ARG A 77 -16.79 -7.35 0.60
C ARG A 77 -17.28 -7.81 -0.77
N VAL A 78 -16.48 -7.63 -1.82
CA VAL A 78 -16.87 -8.00 -3.19
C VAL A 78 -16.82 -9.52 -3.40
N SER A 79 -16.04 -10.26 -2.61
CA SER A 79 -16.00 -11.73 -2.66
C SER A 79 -17.28 -12.43 -2.15
N ASP A 80 -18.27 -11.70 -1.63
CA ASP A 80 -19.49 -12.25 -1.04
C ASP A 80 -20.72 -12.14 -1.95
N VAL A 81 -20.55 -12.12 -3.28
CA VAL A 81 -21.66 -12.21 -4.25
C VAL A 81 -21.23 -12.93 -5.54
N THR A 82 -21.45 -14.24 -5.61
CA THR A 82 -22.29 -14.98 -6.59
C THR A 82 -22.02 -16.48 -6.48
#